data_AF-A0A7X6PJY5-F1
#
_entry.id   AF-A0A7X6PJY5-F1
#
_cell.length_a   1.000
_cell.length_b   1.000
_cell.length_c   1.000
_cell.angle_alpha   90.00
_cell.angle_beta   90.00
_cell.angle_gamma   90.00
#
_symmetry.space_group_name_H-M   'P 1'
#
loop_
_entity.id
_entity.type
_entity.pdbx_description
1 polymer ?
#
loop_
_entity_poly.entity_id
_entity_poly.type
_entity_poly.pdbx_seq_one_letter_code
_entity_poly.pdbx_strand_id
1 'polypeptide(L)'
;MQKKTLKSLILLLGVSLLAACSNTQDKINDETIGWTAPQLYEHARENVRSKNWKTASNYLHTLSTRFPYSGHAQQAMIDEAYVLWRDDEPEQSLAVIDRFNRLYPNHPNADYMYYLKGLITFTPPSSFLSSYTGQDPSERDPKGLRESYDAYNQLVERFPNSRYAEDARLRLNWLVNTIAGNEVNVAQYYYERHAYVAAINRAQVVLRDFAGVSATERALYIMMKSYEKLGLRDQASDAERVFMQNYPNSEYLSKGLEGSSSWTDFFKLSSWLN
;
A
#
# COMPACT_ATOMS: atom_id res chain seq x y z
N MET A 1 4.78 51.94 40.11
CA MET A 1 3.57 51.11 40.24
C MET A 1 3.09 50.48 38.92
N GLN A 2 3.30 51.08 37.75
CA GLN A 2 2.79 50.58 36.45
C GLN A 2 3.36 49.22 35.97
N LYS A 3 4.60 48.85 36.31
CA LYS A 3 5.18 47.57 35.88
C LYS A 3 4.59 46.35 36.61
N LYS A 4 4.03 46.53 37.81
CA LYS A 4 3.37 45.44 38.57
C LYS A 4 1.95 45.19 38.07
N THR A 5 1.22 46.25 37.69
CA THR A 5 -0.13 46.12 37.12
C THR A 5 -0.10 45.50 35.73
N LEU A 6 0.91 45.81 34.90
CA LEU A 6 1.07 45.21 33.57
C LEU A 6 1.38 43.70 33.63
N LYS A 7 2.23 43.27 34.57
CA LYS A 7 2.52 41.84 34.78
C LYS A 7 1.29 41.08 35.29
N SER A 8 0.49 41.70 36.15
CA SER A 8 -0.75 41.10 36.66
C SER A 8 -1.82 40.96 35.57
N LEU A 9 -1.87 41.91 34.61
CA LEU A 9 -2.80 41.86 33.48
C LEU A 9 -2.43 40.77 32.47
N ILE A 10 -1.13 40.59 32.19
CA ILE A 10 -0.63 39.53 31.30
C ILE A 10 -0.87 38.14 31.91
N LEU A 11 -0.72 38.00 33.23
CA LEU A 11 -0.98 36.73 33.92
C LEU A 11 -2.48 36.37 33.91
N LEU A 12 -3.37 37.36 34.07
CA LEU A 12 -4.82 37.14 34.00
C LEU A 12 -5.28 36.74 32.59
N LEU A 13 -4.68 37.36 31.56
CA LEU A 13 -4.99 37.03 30.16
C LEU A 13 -4.51 35.61 29.80
N GLY A 14 -3.34 35.20 30.30
CA GLY A 14 -2.81 33.84 30.11
C GLY A 14 -3.69 32.75 30.74
N VAL A 15 -4.27 32.99 31.92
CA VAL A 15 -5.19 32.03 32.55
C VAL A 15 -6.53 31.96 31.83
N SER A 16 -7.03 33.07 31.27
CA SER A 16 -8.26 33.05 30.46
C SER A 16 -8.12 32.28 29.14
N LEU A 17 -6.93 32.30 28.52
CA LEU A 17 -6.63 31.55 27.30
C LEU A 17 -6.54 30.04 27.56
N LEU A 18 -6.12 29.61 28.76
CA LEU A 18 -6.08 28.19 29.15
C LEU A 18 -7.48 27.64 29.50
N ALA A 19 -8.38 28.46 30.05
CA ALA A 19 -9.76 28.06 30.33
C ALA A 19 -10.59 27.86 29.05
N ALA A 20 -10.27 28.58 27.97
CA ALA A 20 -10.96 28.48 26.68
C ALA A 20 -10.71 27.15 25.94
N CYS A 21 -9.65 26.41 26.29
CA CYS A 21 -9.38 25.09 25.71
C CYS A 21 -10.00 23.92 26.48
N SER A 22 -10.70 24.17 27.59
CA SER A 22 -11.19 23.09 28.48
C SER A 22 -12.68 22.78 28.39
N ASN A 23 -13.45 23.44 27.51
CA ASN A 23 -14.92 23.34 27.51
C ASN A 23 -15.57 22.92 26.18
N THR A 24 -14.85 22.24 25.30
CA THR A 24 -15.43 21.50 24.17
C THR A 24 -15.49 20.01 24.50
N GLN A 25 -16.13 19.68 25.63
CA GLN A 25 -16.71 18.35 25.78
C GLN A 25 -18.06 18.44 25.04
N ASP A 26 -18.04 18.20 23.73
CA ASP A 26 -19.27 17.94 22.98
C ASP A 26 -19.96 16.78 23.69
N LYS A 27 -21.01 17.09 24.47
CA LYS A 27 -21.98 16.09 24.89
C LYS A 27 -22.67 15.65 23.61
N ILE A 28 -22.11 14.62 22.98
CA ILE A 28 -22.77 13.88 21.91
C ILE A 28 -24.00 13.25 22.56
N ASN A 29 -25.12 13.99 22.55
CA ASN A 29 -26.42 13.37 22.64
C ASN A 29 -26.50 12.48 21.41
N ASP A 30 -26.30 11.19 21.61
CA ASP A 30 -26.40 10.22 20.54
C ASP A 30 -27.83 10.20 20.02
N GLU A 31 -28.06 10.90 18.92
CA GLU A 31 -29.36 11.05 18.27
C GLU A 31 -29.93 9.72 17.76
N THR A 32 -29.09 8.68 17.68
CA THR A 32 -29.45 7.35 17.22
C THR A 32 -30.07 6.46 18.29
N ILE A 33 -30.21 6.95 19.52
CA ILE A 33 -30.86 6.20 20.61
C ILE A 33 -32.32 5.87 20.21
N GLY A 34 -32.64 4.58 20.18
CA GLY A 34 -33.97 4.08 19.79
C GLY A 34 -34.17 3.89 18.29
N TRP A 35 -33.18 4.20 17.45
CA TRP A 35 -33.27 3.93 16.01
C TRP A 35 -33.15 2.43 15.72
N THR A 36 -33.89 2.00 14.70
CA THR A 36 -33.82 0.63 14.15
C THR A 36 -32.67 0.49 13.16
N ALA A 37 -32.24 -0.75 12.89
CA ALA A 37 -31.17 -1.01 11.90
C ALA A 37 -31.48 -0.42 10.50
N PRO A 38 -32.71 -0.53 9.94
CA PRO A 38 -33.03 0.10 8.66
C PRO A 38 -32.95 1.63 8.71
N GLN A 39 -33.34 2.28 9.82
CA GLN A 39 -33.24 3.73 9.98
C GLN A 39 -31.78 4.20 10.00
N LEU A 40 -30.93 3.52 10.78
CA LEU A 40 -29.49 3.78 10.78
C LEU A 40 -28.88 3.65 9.38
N TYR A 41 -29.27 2.61 8.64
CA TYR A 41 -28.77 2.39 7.29
C TYR A 41 -29.24 3.48 6.32
N GLU A 42 -30.51 3.88 6.38
CA GLU A 42 -31.01 4.93 5.50
C GLU A 42 -30.31 6.27 5.76
N HIS A 43 -30.22 6.68 7.03
CA HIS A 43 -29.53 7.91 7.40
C HIS A 43 -28.03 7.86 7.06
N ALA A 44 -27.39 6.70 7.16
CA ALA A 44 -26.03 6.52 6.66
C ALA A 44 -25.95 6.79 5.15
N ARG A 45 -26.86 6.21 4.34
CA ARG A 45 -26.89 6.42 2.88
C ARG A 45 -27.17 7.87 2.50
N GLU A 46 -28.04 8.56 3.23
CA GLU A 46 -28.27 10.00 3.03
C GLU A 46 -26.99 10.81 3.27
N ASN A 47 -26.25 10.51 4.33
CA ASN A 47 -24.99 11.18 4.63
C ASN A 47 -23.90 10.84 3.60
N VAL A 48 -23.85 9.61 3.09
CA VAL A 48 -23.00 9.22 1.95
C VAL A 48 -23.32 10.05 0.71
N ARG A 49 -24.60 10.23 0.37
CA ARG A 49 -25.04 11.05 -0.78
C ARG A 49 -24.65 12.52 -0.62
N SER A 50 -24.75 13.03 0.61
CA SER A 50 -24.34 14.39 0.98
C SER A 50 -22.83 14.56 1.17
N LYS A 51 -22.03 13.49 1.02
CA LYS A 51 -20.58 13.45 1.28
C LYS A 51 -20.19 13.79 2.71
N ASN A 52 -21.10 13.60 3.66
CA ASN A 52 -20.84 13.69 5.10
C ASN A 52 -20.26 12.36 5.58
N TRP A 53 -19.02 12.07 5.19
CA TRP A 53 -18.40 10.76 5.41
C TRP A 53 -18.28 10.41 6.89
N LYS A 54 -17.83 11.34 7.73
CA LYS A 54 -17.71 11.12 9.18
C LYS A 54 -19.03 10.70 9.85
N THR A 55 -20.13 11.37 9.52
CA THR A 55 -21.45 11.02 10.07
C THR A 55 -21.93 9.67 9.53
N ALA A 56 -21.72 9.42 8.23
CA ALA A 56 -22.06 8.15 7.63
C ALA A 56 -21.30 6.97 8.26
N SER A 57 -19.99 7.09 8.48
CA SER A 57 -19.19 6.04 9.12
C SER A 57 -19.65 5.78 10.55
N ASN A 58 -19.98 6.82 11.33
CA ASN A 58 -20.54 6.66 12.67
C ASN A 58 -21.86 5.88 12.68
N TYR A 59 -22.78 6.17 11.75
CA TYR A 59 -24.05 5.44 11.66
C TYR A 59 -23.86 3.99 11.21
N LEU A 60 -22.97 3.73 10.25
CA LEU A 60 -22.65 2.38 9.79
C LEU A 60 -21.97 1.56 10.88
N HIS A 61 -21.03 2.16 11.62
CA HIS A 61 -20.38 1.57 12.77
C HIS A 61 -21.37 1.23 13.89
N THR A 62 -22.28 2.17 14.18
CA THR A 62 -23.34 1.99 15.17
C THR A 62 -24.28 0.85 14.77
N LEU A 63 -24.63 0.76 13.49
CA LEU A 63 -25.46 -0.32 12.95
C LEU A 63 -24.75 -1.67 13.10
N SER A 64 -23.50 -1.79 12.65
CA SER A 64 -22.74 -3.04 12.71
C SER A 64 -22.49 -3.51 14.15
N THR A 65 -22.36 -2.58 15.10
CA THR A 65 -22.13 -2.87 16.52
C THR A 65 -23.41 -3.20 17.28
N ARG A 66 -24.49 -2.44 17.09
CA ARG A 66 -25.76 -2.63 17.83
C ARG A 66 -26.62 -3.76 17.26
N PHE A 67 -26.55 -3.96 15.94
CA PHE A 67 -27.40 -4.91 15.23
C PHE A 67 -26.57 -5.92 14.41
N PRO A 68 -25.61 -6.65 15.01
CA PRO A 68 -24.65 -7.50 14.29
C PRO A 68 -25.31 -8.65 13.50
N TYR A 69 -26.52 -9.08 13.91
CA TYR A 69 -27.28 -10.14 13.24
C TYR A 69 -28.32 -9.62 12.24
N SER A 70 -28.40 -8.30 12.03
CA SER A 70 -29.31 -7.74 11.04
C SER A 70 -28.84 -8.05 9.62
N GLY A 71 -29.78 -8.17 8.67
CA GLY A 71 -29.44 -8.32 7.25
C GLY A 71 -28.59 -7.16 6.68
N HIS A 72 -28.56 -6.02 7.37
CA HIS A 72 -27.77 -4.85 6.98
C HIS A 72 -26.38 -4.82 7.62
N ALA A 73 -26.07 -5.64 8.64
CA ALA A 73 -24.82 -5.53 9.38
C ALA A 73 -23.58 -5.76 8.51
N GLN A 74 -23.62 -6.79 7.66
CA GLN A 74 -22.53 -7.14 6.76
C GLN A 74 -22.32 -6.06 5.69
N GLN A 75 -23.41 -5.59 5.07
CA GLN A 75 -23.36 -4.50 4.11
C GLN A 75 -22.88 -3.19 4.75
N ALA A 76 -23.29 -2.91 5.99
CA ALA A 76 -22.86 -1.73 6.71
C ALA A 76 -21.35 -1.73 6.97
N MET A 77 -20.73 -2.88 7.26
CA MET A 77 -19.26 -2.98 7.39
C MET A 77 -18.54 -2.72 6.07
N ILE A 78 -19.11 -3.18 4.94
CA ILE A 78 -18.56 -2.91 3.61
C ILE A 78 -18.60 -1.41 3.31
N ASP A 79 -19.76 -0.79 3.55
CA ASP A 79 -19.96 0.64 3.33
C ASP A 79 -19.12 1.47 4.32
N GLU A 80 -18.97 1.02 5.57
CA GLU A 80 -18.14 1.65 6.61
C GLU A 80 -16.68 1.72 6.14
N ALA A 81 -16.13 0.63 5.63
CA ALA A 81 -14.78 0.59 5.09
C ALA A 81 -14.60 1.59 3.93
N TYR A 82 -15.55 1.60 2.98
CA TYR A 82 -15.50 2.54 1.86
C TYR A 82 -15.57 4.00 2.34
N VAL A 83 -16.53 4.32 3.21
CA VAL A 83 -16.72 5.67 3.71
C VAL A 83 -15.51 6.15 4.51
N LEU A 84 -14.91 5.31 5.36
CA LEU A 84 -13.68 5.64 6.08
C LEU A 84 -12.53 5.95 5.13
N TRP A 85 -12.37 5.16 4.05
CA TRP A 85 -11.36 5.47 3.03
C TRP A 85 -11.66 6.81 2.32
N ARG A 86 -12.94 7.11 2.07
CA ARG A 86 -13.37 8.39 1.47
C ARG A 86 -13.22 9.59 2.41
N ASP A 87 -13.19 9.35 3.71
CA ASP A 87 -12.98 10.34 4.79
C ASP A 87 -11.50 10.55 5.14
N ASP A 88 -10.57 9.99 4.35
CA ASP A 88 -9.12 10.05 4.60
C ASP A 88 -8.70 9.35 5.91
N GLU A 89 -9.42 8.29 6.29
CA GLU A 89 -9.14 7.46 7.48
C GLU A 89 -8.75 6.02 7.06
N PRO A 90 -7.64 5.82 6.31
CA PRO A 90 -7.29 4.54 5.71
C PRO A 90 -7.00 3.45 6.75
N GLU A 91 -6.36 3.77 7.88
CA GLU A 91 -6.06 2.80 8.93
C GLU A 91 -7.34 2.21 9.56
N GLN A 92 -8.34 3.06 9.79
CA GLN A 92 -9.64 2.62 10.30
C GLN A 92 -10.37 1.76 9.26
N SER A 93 -10.31 2.15 7.99
CA SER A 93 -10.87 1.36 6.89
C SER A 93 -10.26 -0.03 6.82
N LEU A 94 -8.92 -0.13 6.89
CA LEU A 94 -8.20 -1.41 6.92
C LEU A 94 -8.61 -2.28 8.11
N ALA A 95 -8.80 -1.70 9.29
CA ALA A 95 -9.27 -2.41 10.48
C ALA A 95 -10.68 -3.00 10.29
N VAL A 96 -11.59 -2.25 9.65
CA VAL A 96 -12.94 -2.73 9.30
C VAL A 96 -12.86 -3.85 8.26
N ILE A 97 -12.00 -3.71 7.26
CA ILE A 97 -11.79 -4.74 6.23
C ILE A 97 -11.27 -6.04 6.83
N ASP A 98 -10.25 -5.97 7.67
CA ASP A 98 -9.69 -7.16 8.32
C ASP A 98 -10.69 -7.83 9.26
N ARG A 99 -11.52 -7.03 9.95
CA ARG A 99 -12.64 -7.55 10.75
C ARG A 99 -13.67 -8.25 9.86
N PHE A 100 -14.06 -7.65 8.73
CA PHE A 100 -15.01 -8.23 7.79
C PHE A 100 -14.51 -9.56 7.23
N ASN A 101 -13.28 -9.59 6.72
CA ASN A 101 -12.70 -10.78 6.10
C ASN A 101 -12.54 -11.94 7.10
N ARG A 102 -12.29 -11.63 8.40
CA ARG A 102 -12.24 -12.63 9.47
C ARG A 102 -13.62 -13.20 9.81
N LEU A 103 -14.64 -12.34 9.88
CA LEU A 103 -16.00 -12.73 10.28
C LEU A 103 -16.79 -13.38 9.14
N TYR A 104 -16.59 -12.91 7.90
CA TYR A 104 -17.41 -13.25 6.75
C TYR A 104 -16.57 -13.61 5.50
N PRO A 105 -15.63 -14.57 5.59
CA PRO A 105 -14.70 -14.90 4.49
C PRO A 105 -15.36 -15.43 3.22
N ASN A 106 -16.61 -15.91 3.30
CA ASN A 106 -17.39 -16.47 2.19
C ASN A 106 -18.51 -15.54 1.70
N HIS A 107 -18.53 -14.28 2.15
CA HIS A 107 -19.55 -13.33 1.72
C HIS A 107 -19.42 -13.05 0.21
N PRO A 108 -20.53 -12.88 -0.54
CA PRO A 108 -20.49 -12.60 -1.98
C PRO A 108 -19.66 -11.37 -2.36
N ASN A 109 -19.65 -10.34 -1.50
CA ASN A 109 -18.88 -9.10 -1.68
C ASN A 109 -17.52 -9.10 -0.96
N ALA A 110 -17.02 -10.26 -0.52
CA ALA A 110 -15.68 -10.35 0.08
C ALA A 110 -14.59 -9.98 -0.95
N ASP A 111 -14.84 -10.23 -2.23
CA ASP A 111 -14.00 -9.80 -3.35
C ASP A 111 -13.78 -8.28 -3.36
N TYR A 112 -14.83 -7.48 -3.15
CA TYR A 112 -14.73 -6.03 -3.05
C TYR A 112 -13.87 -5.59 -1.86
N MET A 113 -13.93 -6.29 -0.73
CA MET A 113 -13.16 -5.94 0.45
C MET A 113 -11.65 -6.16 0.23
N TYR A 114 -11.26 -7.22 -0.47
CA TYR A 114 -9.88 -7.41 -0.91
C TYR A 114 -9.45 -6.36 -1.93
N TYR A 115 -10.33 -6.03 -2.88
CA TYR A 115 -10.07 -4.99 -3.86
C TYR A 115 -9.82 -3.62 -3.21
N LEU A 116 -10.70 -3.24 -2.27
CA LEU A 116 -10.60 -1.99 -1.52
C LEU A 116 -9.34 -1.96 -0.64
N LYS A 117 -9.00 -3.08 0.02
CA LYS A 117 -7.72 -3.19 0.77
C LYS A 117 -6.53 -2.93 -0.13
N GLY A 118 -6.52 -3.56 -1.31
CA GLY A 118 -5.50 -3.34 -2.34
C GLY A 118 -5.41 -1.87 -2.71
N LEU A 119 -6.55 -1.21 -2.98
CA LEU A 119 -6.59 0.21 -3.34
C LEU A 119 -6.09 1.15 -2.24
N ILE A 120 -6.46 0.89 -0.98
CA ILE A 120 -6.06 1.74 0.16
C ILE A 120 -4.55 1.68 0.37
N THR A 121 -3.96 0.49 0.26
CA THR A 121 -2.52 0.25 0.44
C THR A 121 -1.71 0.54 -0.82
N PHE A 122 -2.37 0.65 -1.98
CA PHE A 122 -1.75 0.94 -3.25
C PHE A 122 -1.25 2.38 -3.29
N THR A 123 0.07 2.56 -3.22
CA THR A 123 0.72 3.84 -3.43
C THR A 123 1.34 3.86 -4.81
N PRO A 124 0.66 4.39 -5.86
CA PRO A 124 1.29 4.56 -7.15
C PRO A 124 2.44 5.58 -7.02
N PRO A 125 3.48 5.52 -7.87
CA PRO A 125 4.50 6.53 -7.91
C PRO A 125 3.81 7.80 -8.40
N SER A 126 3.55 8.73 -7.49
CA SER A 126 3.05 10.04 -7.88
C SER A 126 4.21 10.77 -8.59
N SER A 127 4.27 10.68 -9.92
CA SER A 127 5.15 11.51 -10.77
C SER A 127 4.95 13.00 -10.49
N PHE A 128 3.79 13.39 -9.97
CA PHE A 128 3.45 14.78 -9.67
C PHE A 128 4.13 15.35 -8.40
N LEU A 129 4.50 14.52 -7.42
CA LEU A 129 5.17 14.98 -6.19
C LEU A 129 6.69 14.70 -6.17
N SER A 130 7.17 13.76 -6.98
CA SER A 130 8.61 13.50 -7.10
C SER A 130 9.34 14.70 -7.74
N SER A 131 8.70 15.39 -8.68
CA SER A 131 9.27 16.60 -9.32
C SER A 131 9.38 17.82 -8.39
N TYR A 132 8.53 17.90 -7.35
CA TYR A 132 8.50 19.05 -6.44
C TYR A 132 9.28 18.82 -5.14
N THR A 133 9.34 17.58 -4.66
CA THR A 133 9.99 17.24 -3.38
C THR A 133 11.40 16.65 -3.55
N GLY A 134 11.79 16.27 -4.77
CA GLY A 134 13.07 15.60 -5.04
C GLY A 134 13.20 14.22 -4.37
N GLN A 135 12.12 13.73 -3.75
CA GLN A 135 12.12 12.41 -3.13
C GLN A 135 11.92 11.35 -4.20
N ASP A 136 12.82 10.39 -4.15
CA ASP A 136 12.82 9.19 -4.95
C ASP A 136 11.59 8.34 -4.59
N PRO A 137 10.73 7.97 -5.57
CA PRO A 137 9.62 7.06 -5.32
C PRO A 137 10.04 5.72 -4.70
N SER A 138 11.31 5.33 -4.78
CA SER A 138 11.87 4.13 -4.12
C SER A 138 12.01 4.26 -2.60
N GLU A 139 11.96 5.47 -2.04
CA GLU A 139 11.93 5.73 -0.59
C GLU A 139 10.53 5.60 0.03
N ARG A 140 9.48 5.40 -0.79
CA ARG A 140 8.11 5.21 -0.31
C ARG A 140 7.88 3.76 0.12
N ASP A 141 7.29 3.62 1.31
CA ASP A 141 7.22 2.39 2.11
C ASP A 141 7.01 1.09 1.31
N PRO A 142 8.07 0.26 1.16
CA PRO A 142 7.97 -1.07 0.53
C PRO A 142 6.89 -1.95 1.14
N LYS A 143 6.51 -1.69 2.40
CA LYS A 143 5.46 -2.41 3.10
C LYS A 143 4.09 -2.20 2.45
N GLY A 144 3.74 -0.97 2.07
CA GLY A 144 2.46 -0.67 1.42
C GLY A 144 2.29 -1.37 0.07
N LEU A 145 3.36 -1.40 -0.74
CA LEU A 145 3.36 -2.14 -2.01
C LEU A 145 3.14 -3.64 -1.79
N ARG A 146 3.77 -4.22 -0.75
CA ARG A 146 3.61 -5.65 -0.45
C ARG A 146 2.23 -5.97 0.10
N GLU A 147 1.69 -5.13 0.98
CA GLU A 147 0.32 -5.28 1.48
C GLU A 147 -0.71 -5.18 0.35
N SER A 148 -0.49 -4.27 -0.60
CA SER A 148 -1.33 -4.13 -1.80
C SER A 148 -1.23 -5.36 -2.70
N TYR A 149 -0.02 -5.88 -2.91
CA TYR A 149 0.20 -7.13 -3.65
C TYR A 149 -0.55 -8.29 -3.00
N ASP A 150 -0.39 -8.49 -1.69
CA ASP A 150 -1.03 -9.58 -0.96
C ASP A 150 -2.56 -9.50 -1.03
N ALA A 151 -3.12 -8.29 -0.96
CA ALA A 151 -4.57 -8.06 -1.07
C ALA A 151 -5.11 -8.39 -2.47
N TYR A 152 -4.47 -7.88 -3.53
CA TYR A 152 -4.89 -8.18 -4.90
C TYR A 152 -4.64 -9.64 -5.27
N ASN A 153 -3.57 -10.26 -4.76
CA ASN A 153 -3.29 -11.68 -5.03
C ASN A 153 -4.38 -12.55 -4.41
N GLN A 154 -4.77 -12.29 -3.15
CA GLN A 154 -5.90 -12.97 -2.52
C GLN A 154 -7.21 -12.78 -3.29
N LEU A 155 -7.47 -11.59 -3.83
CA LEU A 155 -8.64 -11.34 -4.68
C LEU A 155 -8.63 -12.24 -5.93
N VAL A 156 -7.52 -12.27 -6.67
CA VAL A 156 -7.43 -13.01 -7.94
C VAL A 156 -7.43 -14.53 -7.71
N GLU A 157 -6.78 -15.01 -6.66
CA GLU A 157 -6.75 -16.44 -6.32
C GLU A 157 -8.09 -16.94 -5.81
N ARG A 158 -8.74 -16.19 -4.91
CA ARG A 158 -10.00 -16.63 -4.27
C ARG A 158 -11.23 -16.32 -5.11
N PHE A 159 -11.21 -15.22 -5.87
CA PHE A 159 -12.36 -14.73 -6.66
C PHE A 159 -11.95 -14.42 -8.11
N PRO A 160 -11.48 -15.42 -8.88
CA PRO A 160 -10.94 -15.22 -10.23
C PRO A 160 -11.96 -14.65 -11.24
N ASN A 161 -13.25 -14.81 -10.95
CA ASN A 161 -14.38 -14.34 -11.77
C ASN A 161 -15.03 -13.05 -11.23
N SER A 162 -14.44 -12.42 -10.20
CA SER A 162 -14.93 -11.14 -9.68
C SER A 162 -14.86 -10.06 -10.77
N ARG A 163 -15.80 -9.10 -10.72
CA ARG A 163 -15.75 -7.90 -11.58
C ARG A 163 -14.48 -7.07 -11.37
N TYR A 164 -13.80 -7.24 -10.24
CA TYR A 164 -12.57 -6.53 -9.89
C TYR A 164 -11.29 -7.30 -10.29
N ALA A 165 -11.41 -8.57 -10.69
CA ALA A 165 -10.25 -9.44 -10.91
C ALA A 165 -9.37 -8.96 -12.06
N GLU A 166 -9.95 -8.41 -13.13
CA GLU A 166 -9.18 -7.89 -14.28
C GLU A 166 -8.29 -6.71 -13.86
N ASP A 167 -8.87 -5.67 -13.25
CA ASP A 167 -8.10 -4.51 -12.76
C ASP A 167 -7.06 -4.93 -11.71
N ALA A 168 -7.41 -5.86 -10.81
CA ALA A 168 -6.48 -6.41 -9.84
C ALA A 168 -5.27 -7.11 -10.49
N ARG A 169 -5.46 -7.87 -11.57
CA ARG A 169 -4.35 -8.50 -12.32
C ARG A 169 -3.42 -7.47 -12.94
N LEU A 170 -3.96 -6.39 -13.51
CA LEU A 170 -3.16 -5.30 -14.07
C LEU A 170 -2.31 -4.63 -12.98
N ARG A 171 -2.90 -4.37 -11.81
CA ARG A 171 -2.19 -3.81 -10.66
C ARG A 171 -1.16 -4.76 -10.09
N LEU A 172 -1.45 -6.06 -10.03
CA LEU A 172 -0.48 -7.09 -9.62
C LEU A 172 0.73 -7.10 -10.53
N ASN A 173 0.54 -7.08 -11.85
CA ASN A 173 1.66 -7.02 -12.79
C ASN A 173 2.52 -5.78 -12.55
N TRP A 174 1.89 -4.63 -12.31
CA TRP A 174 2.60 -3.41 -11.99
C TRP A 174 3.36 -3.51 -10.65
N LEU A 175 2.72 -4.01 -9.60
CA LEU A 175 3.30 -4.19 -8.26
C LEU A 175 4.49 -5.13 -8.29
N VAL A 176 4.35 -6.28 -8.95
CA VAL A 176 5.37 -7.31 -9.07
C VAL A 176 6.59 -6.78 -9.81
N ASN A 177 6.42 -6.08 -10.94
CA ASN A 177 7.53 -5.42 -11.63
C ASN A 177 8.18 -4.32 -10.78
N THR A 178 7.39 -3.55 -10.02
CA THR A 178 7.91 -2.47 -9.16
C THR A 178 8.75 -3.02 -8.02
N ILE A 179 8.24 -4.02 -7.28
CA ILE A 179 8.95 -4.61 -6.14
C ILE A 179 10.20 -5.36 -6.62
N ALA A 180 10.08 -6.15 -7.70
CA ALA A 180 11.24 -6.84 -8.28
C ALA A 180 12.29 -5.85 -8.79
N GLY A 181 11.87 -4.76 -9.43
CA GLY A 181 12.75 -3.70 -9.90
C GLY A 181 13.56 -3.08 -8.76
N ASN A 182 12.90 -2.77 -7.63
CA ASN A 182 13.57 -2.27 -6.43
C ASN A 182 14.62 -3.27 -5.90
N GLU A 183 14.25 -4.54 -5.70
CA GLU A 183 15.16 -5.56 -5.19
C GLU A 183 16.39 -5.74 -6.09
N VAL A 184 16.23 -5.72 -7.42
CA VAL A 184 17.37 -5.80 -8.33
C VAL A 184 18.23 -4.54 -8.31
N ASN A 185 17.62 -3.35 -8.16
CA ASN A 185 18.38 -2.12 -7.99
C ASN A 185 19.25 -2.16 -6.72
N VAL A 186 18.71 -2.68 -5.62
CA VAL A 186 19.46 -2.91 -4.38
C VAL A 186 20.54 -3.97 -4.56
N ALA A 187 20.26 -5.05 -5.31
CA ALA A 187 21.26 -6.06 -5.65
C ALA A 187 22.45 -5.45 -6.41
N GLN A 188 22.16 -4.61 -7.41
CA GLN A 188 23.18 -3.90 -8.19
C GLN A 188 24.00 -2.95 -7.31
N TYR A 189 23.33 -2.17 -6.45
CA TYR A 189 23.99 -1.27 -5.50
C TYR A 189 25.02 -2.00 -4.62
N TYR A 190 24.66 -3.19 -4.12
CA TYR A 190 25.59 -4.03 -3.34
C TYR A 190 26.71 -4.62 -4.19
N TYR A 191 26.41 -5.06 -5.41
CA TYR A 191 27.40 -5.60 -6.33
C TYR A 191 28.49 -4.57 -6.66
N GLU A 192 28.10 -3.33 -6.99
CA GLU A 192 29.02 -2.22 -7.26
C GLU A 192 29.93 -1.91 -6.05
N ARG A 193 29.43 -2.13 -4.84
CA ARG A 193 30.18 -1.97 -3.57
C ARG A 193 30.91 -3.22 -3.11
N HIS A 194 31.01 -4.22 -3.98
CA HIS A 194 31.74 -5.46 -3.73
C HIS A 194 31.16 -6.30 -2.57
N ALA A 195 29.90 -6.02 -2.18
CA ALA A 195 29.14 -6.76 -1.19
C ALA A 195 28.38 -7.92 -1.85
N TYR A 196 29.13 -8.85 -2.45
CA TYR A 196 28.58 -9.88 -3.35
C TYR A 196 27.57 -10.82 -2.69
N VAL A 197 27.76 -11.17 -1.41
CA VAL A 197 26.79 -12.00 -0.67
C VAL A 197 25.45 -11.28 -0.52
N ALA A 198 25.47 -9.97 -0.23
CA ALA A 198 24.25 -9.16 -0.13
C ALA A 198 23.57 -9.00 -1.50
N ALA A 199 24.36 -8.82 -2.57
CA ALA A 199 23.85 -8.77 -3.94
C ALA A 199 23.15 -10.08 -4.33
N ILE A 200 23.75 -11.24 -4.03
CA ILE A 200 23.15 -12.56 -4.26
C ILE A 200 21.83 -12.69 -3.50
N ASN A 201 21.80 -12.36 -2.21
CA ASN A 201 20.59 -12.47 -1.40
C ASN A 201 19.43 -11.66 -2.00
N ARG A 202 19.71 -10.44 -2.49
CA ARG A 202 18.71 -9.57 -3.13
C ARG A 202 18.27 -10.09 -4.50
N ALA A 203 19.20 -10.55 -5.33
CA ALA A 203 18.87 -11.19 -6.60
C ALA A 203 18.02 -12.45 -6.39
N GLN A 204 18.31 -13.28 -5.38
CA GLN A 204 17.56 -14.48 -5.06
C GLN A 204 16.11 -14.18 -4.64
N VAL A 205 15.85 -13.07 -3.93
CA VAL A 205 14.47 -12.63 -3.64
C VAL A 205 13.70 -12.48 -4.94
N VAL A 206 14.30 -11.87 -5.95
CA VAL A 206 13.66 -11.64 -7.25
C VAL A 206 13.32 -12.95 -7.94
N LEU A 207 14.28 -13.87 -8.01
CA LEU A 207 14.12 -15.14 -8.70
C LEU A 207 13.18 -16.13 -8.00
N ARG A 208 13.06 -16.02 -6.67
CA ARG A 208 12.21 -16.89 -5.87
C ARG A 208 10.79 -16.37 -5.75
N ASP A 209 10.62 -15.07 -5.52
CA ASP A 209 9.32 -14.48 -5.16
C ASP A 209 8.56 -13.94 -6.38
N PHE A 210 9.24 -13.64 -7.50
CA PHE A 210 8.61 -13.02 -8.67
C PHE A 210 8.88 -13.81 -9.95
N ALA A 211 7.82 -14.37 -10.54
CA ALA A 211 7.89 -15.07 -11.82
C ALA A 211 7.54 -14.13 -12.99
N GLY A 212 8.25 -14.25 -14.11
CA GLY A 212 7.91 -13.57 -15.36
C GLY A 212 8.16 -12.05 -15.38
N VAL A 213 8.93 -11.52 -14.43
CA VAL A 213 9.30 -10.08 -14.40
C VAL A 213 10.53 -9.80 -15.26
N SER A 214 10.57 -8.63 -15.89
CA SER A 214 11.74 -8.16 -16.65
C SER A 214 13.01 -8.07 -15.79
N ALA A 215 12.85 -7.81 -14.49
CA ALA A 215 13.94 -7.75 -13.52
C ALA A 215 14.71 -9.08 -13.38
N THR A 216 14.10 -10.22 -13.75
CA THR A 216 14.68 -11.57 -13.63
C THR A 216 16.02 -11.69 -14.35
N GLU A 217 16.12 -11.15 -15.57
CA GLU A 217 17.33 -11.20 -16.39
C GLU A 217 18.50 -10.53 -15.67
N ARG A 218 18.31 -9.29 -15.21
CA ARG A 218 19.32 -8.52 -14.49
C ARG A 218 19.68 -9.17 -13.15
N ALA A 219 18.71 -9.73 -12.43
CA ALA A 219 18.93 -10.45 -11.18
C ALA A 219 19.85 -11.67 -11.38
N LEU A 220 19.56 -12.51 -12.38
CA LEU A 220 20.40 -13.67 -12.73
C LEU A 220 21.81 -13.23 -13.10
N TYR A 221 21.95 -12.17 -13.91
CA TYR A 221 23.27 -11.66 -14.29
C TYR A 221 24.09 -11.21 -13.08
N ILE A 222 23.49 -10.42 -12.16
CA ILE A 222 24.15 -9.98 -10.93
C ILE A 222 24.53 -11.17 -10.06
N MET A 223 23.65 -12.16 -9.93
CA MET A 223 23.92 -13.37 -9.13
C MET A 223 25.08 -14.18 -9.71
N MET A 224 25.09 -14.42 -11.02
CA MET A 224 26.19 -15.08 -11.74
C MET A 224 27.53 -14.36 -11.51
N LYS A 225 27.57 -13.04 -11.76
CA LYS A 225 28.78 -12.24 -11.56
C LYS A 225 29.23 -12.18 -10.11
N SER A 226 28.31 -12.17 -9.16
CA SER A 226 28.63 -12.20 -7.73
C SER A 226 29.27 -13.54 -7.33
N TYR A 227 28.78 -14.67 -7.84
CA TYR A 227 29.40 -15.98 -7.60
C TYR A 227 30.81 -16.06 -8.20
N GLU A 228 31.01 -15.54 -9.42
CA GLU A 228 32.34 -15.45 -10.03
C GLU A 228 33.32 -14.67 -9.14
N LYS A 229 32.91 -13.50 -8.63
CA LYS A 229 33.73 -12.64 -7.78
C LYS A 229 34.06 -13.27 -6.42
N LEU A 230 33.20 -14.15 -5.93
CA LEU A 230 33.42 -14.94 -4.71
C LEU A 230 34.24 -16.22 -4.94
N GLY A 231 34.54 -16.58 -6.20
CA GLY A 231 35.24 -17.82 -6.54
C GLY A 231 34.38 -19.08 -6.44
N LEU A 232 33.06 -18.93 -6.34
CA LEU A 232 32.08 -20.01 -6.23
C LEU A 232 31.72 -20.54 -7.63
N ARG A 233 32.64 -21.30 -8.22
CA ARG A 233 32.60 -21.71 -9.64
C ARG A 233 31.40 -22.56 -10.02
N ASP A 234 31.00 -23.51 -9.18
CA ASP A 234 29.88 -24.40 -9.47
C ASP A 234 28.57 -23.61 -9.56
N GLN A 235 28.33 -22.74 -8.57
CA GLN A 235 27.16 -21.86 -8.52
C GLN A 235 27.16 -20.83 -9.65
N ALA A 236 28.33 -20.30 -10.01
CA ALA A 236 28.47 -19.41 -11.15
C ALA A 236 28.07 -20.11 -12.45
N SER A 237 28.55 -21.34 -12.67
CA SER A 237 28.22 -22.14 -13.86
C SER A 237 26.75 -22.53 -13.91
N ASP A 238 26.14 -22.85 -12.77
CA ASP A 238 24.71 -23.12 -12.68
C ASP A 238 23.87 -21.87 -13.02
N ALA A 239 24.22 -20.72 -12.46
CA ALA A 239 23.55 -19.46 -12.74
C ALA A 239 23.71 -19.05 -14.22
N GLU A 240 24.91 -19.21 -14.79
CA GLU A 240 25.19 -18.97 -16.20
C GLU A 240 24.35 -19.87 -17.11
N ARG A 241 24.28 -21.17 -16.81
CA ARG A 241 23.46 -22.11 -17.58
C ARG A 241 22.00 -21.68 -17.63
N VAL A 242 21.42 -21.33 -16.48
CA VAL A 242 20.03 -20.84 -16.40
C VAL A 242 19.87 -19.52 -17.16
N PHE A 243 20.81 -18.60 -17.00
CA PHE A 243 20.81 -17.32 -17.70
C PHE A 243 20.85 -17.50 -19.21
N MET A 244 21.79 -18.29 -19.74
CA MET A 244 21.96 -18.51 -21.17
C MET A 244 20.79 -19.27 -21.79
N GLN A 245 20.15 -20.17 -21.03
CA GLN A 245 18.96 -20.89 -21.50
C GLN A 245 17.75 -19.97 -21.67
N ASN A 246 17.58 -18.97 -20.80
CA ASN A 246 16.42 -18.06 -20.83
C ASN A 246 16.70 -16.76 -21.59
N TYR A 247 17.94 -16.28 -21.60
CA TYR A 247 18.37 -14.97 -22.12
C TYR A 247 19.65 -15.06 -22.98
N PRO A 248 19.68 -15.90 -24.04
CA PRO A 248 20.90 -16.12 -24.84
C PRO A 248 21.39 -14.86 -25.57
N ASN A 249 20.50 -13.89 -25.84
CA ASN A 249 20.79 -12.64 -26.54
C ASN A 249 20.85 -11.42 -25.61
N SER A 250 21.08 -11.66 -24.31
CA SER A 250 21.09 -10.59 -23.33
C SER A 250 22.16 -9.53 -23.60
N GLU A 251 21.80 -8.25 -23.50
CA GLU A 251 22.76 -7.16 -23.59
C GLU A 251 23.81 -7.19 -22.46
N TYR A 252 23.45 -7.73 -21.29
CA TYR A 252 24.35 -7.83 -20.14
C TYR A 252 25.59 -8.68 -20.42
N LEU A 253 25.51 -9.65 -21.35
CA LEU A 253 26.66 -10.48 -21.75
C LEU A 253 27.75 -9.65 -22.45
N SER A 254 27.34 -8.66 -23.24
CA SER A 254 28.28 -7.84 -24.04
C SER A 254 28.66 -6.53 -23.36
N LYS A 255 27.72 -5.88 -22.68
CA LYS A 255 27.88 -4.53 -22.10
C LYS A 255 28.10 -4.53 -20.59
N GLY A 256 27.84 -5.64 -19.90
CA GLY A 256 27.81 -5.67 -18.43
C GLY A 256 26.69 -4.81 -17.83
N LEU A 257 26.80 -4.49 -16.55
CA LEU A 257 25.81 -3.68 -15.82
C LEU A 257 25.92 -2.17 -16.12
N GLU A 258 27.06 -1.71 -16.66
CA GLU A 258 27.32 -0.28 -16.90
C GLU A 258 26.71 0.24 -18.21
N GLY A 259 26.38 -0.64 -19.16
CA GLY A 259 25.79 -0.27 -20.46
C GLY A 259 24.30 -0.54 -20.62
N SER A 260 23.65 -1.07 -19.59
CA SER A 260 22.21 -1.33 -19.53
C SER A 260 21.55 -0.29 -18.63
N SER A 261 20.63 0.51 -19.18
CA SER A 261 19.79 1.54 -18.53
C SER A 261 20.17 1.95 -17.11
N SER A 262 20.62 3.20 -16.97
CA SER A 262 20.89 3.86 -15.69
C SER A 262 19.70 3.68 -14.74
N TRP A 263 19.96 3.58 -13.44
CA TRP A 263 18.90 3.49 -12.41
C TRP A 263 17.82 4.59 -12.55
N THR A 264 18.19 5.74 -13.15
CA THR A 264 17.27 6.84 -13.50
C THR A 264 16.26 6.51 -14.63
N ASP A 265 16.54 5.51 -15.47
CA ASP A 265 15.67 5.09 -16.58
C ASP A 265 14.42 4.33 -16.11
N PHE A 266 14.47 3.71 -14.92
CA PHE A 266 13.28 3.13 -14.27
C PHE A 266 12.21 4.20 -13.99
N PHE A 267 12.59 5.44 -13.72
CA PHE A 267 11.64 6.54 -13.49
C PHE A 267 11.15 7.24 -14.77
N LYS A 268 11.64 6.83 -15.95
CA LYS A 268 11.16 7.38 -17.23
C LYS A 268 9.83 6.74 -17.60
N LEU A 269 8.79 7.54 -17.81
CA LEU A 269 7.43 7.09 -18.16
C LEU A 269 7.40 6.09 -19.34
N SER A 270 8.36 6.17 -20.27
CA SER A 270 8.47 5.28 -21.44
C SER A 270 8.78 3.82 -21.10
N SER A 271 9.37 3.51 -19.94
CA SER A 271 9.66 2.13 -19.51
C SER A 271 8.44 1.41 -18.94
N TRP A 272 7.34 2.13 -18.70
CA TRP A 272 6.09 1.61 -18.12
C TRP A 272 4.95 1.46 -19.13
N LEU A 273 5.16 1.90 -20.38
CA LEU A 273 4.14 1.95 -21.44
C LEU A 273 4.41 0.98 -22.60
N ASN A 274 5.44 0.13 -22.49
CA ASN A 274 5.77 -0.94 -23.45
C ASN A 274 5.61 -2.32 -22.82
#